data_AF-D3ALG6-F1
#
_entry.id   AF-D3ALG6-F1
#
_cell.length_a   1.000
_cell.length_b   1.000
_cell.length_c   1.000
_cell.angle_alpha   90.00
_cell.angle_beta   90.00
_cell.angle_gamma   90.00
#
_symmetry.space_group_name_H-M   'P 1'
#
loop_
_entity.id
_entity.type
_entity.pdbx_description
1 polymer ?
#
loop_
_entity_poly.entity_id
_entity_poly.type
_entity_poly.pdbx_seq_one_letter_code
_entity_poly.pdbx_strand_id
1 'polypeptide(L)'
;MGKFSVGLEDTFYPIATYSYKNTVVIALSESGETKELIDMVRQFQQKKCVVLSITNAATSTLAKISDWSFTYNMKEHRVNGNYNATTQVPTLFVLEALARRI
;
A
#
# COMPACT_ATOMS: atom_id res chain seq x y z
N MET A 1 -14.05 -11.86 -11.86
CA MET A 1 -14.66 -10.57 -12.28
C MET A 1 -15.82 -10.24 -11.34
N GLY A 2 -15.83 -9.06 -10.70
CA GLY A 2 -16.90 -8.67 -9.76
C GLY A 2 -16.49 -7.88 -8.52
N LYS A 3 -15.25 -7.37 -8.46
CA LYS A 3 -14.78 -6.47 -7.38
C LYS A 3 -14.60 -5.07 -7.95
N PHE A 4 -15.17 -4.08 -7.29
CA PHE A 4 -14.90 -2.67 -7.58
C PHE A 4 -13.58 -2.28 -6.91
N SER A 5 -12.70 -1.63 -7.67
CA SER A 5 -11.41 -1.12 -7.19
C SER A 5 -11.16 0.27 -7.74
N VAL A 6 -10.54 1.12 -6.94
CA VAL A 6 -10.15 2.48 -7.31
C VAL A 6 -8.72 2.75 -6.83
N GLY A 7 -7.90 3.37 -7.68
CA GLY A 7 -6.61 3.90 -7.27
C GLY A 7 -6.82 5.22 -6.52
N LEU A 8 -6.23 5.35 -5.34
CA LEU A 8 -6.32 6.55 -4.53
C LEU A 8 -4.94 7.17 -4.33
N GLU A 9 -4.69 8.26 -5.03
CA GLU A 9 -3.43 9.01 -4.97
C GLU A 9 -3.57 10.34 -4.22
N ASP A 10 -4.81 10.81 -4.01
CA ASP A 10 -5.10 12.04 -3.28
C ASP A 10 -4.95 11.83 -1.76
N THR A 11 -3.92 12.45 -1.18
CA THR A 11 -3.62 12.41 0.25
C THR A 11 -4.65 13.14 1.12
N PHE A 12 -5.53 13.95 0.52
CA PHE A 12 -6.59 14.68 1.21
C PHE A 12 -7.98 14.05 1.04
N TYR A 13 -8.05 12.83 0.49
CA TYR A 13 -9.32 12.12 0.35
C TYR A 13 -10.04 12.01 1.69
N PRO A 14 -11.34 12.40 1.79
CA PRO A 14 -12.02 12.53 3.07
C PRO A 14 -12.48 11.17 3.61
N ILE A 15 -11.53 10.32 4.01
CA ILE A 15 -11.78 8.94 4.48
C ILE A 15 -12.78 8.92 5.62
N ALA A 16 -12.65 9.86 6.56
CA ALA A 16 -13.50 9.96 7.72
C ALA A 16 -14.99 10.17 7.37
N THR A 17 -15.30 10.76 6.21
CA THR A 17 -16.66 11.13 5.80
C THR A 17 -17.46 9.92 5.29
N TYR A 18 -16.79 8.90 4.74
CA TYR A 18 -17.47 7.76 4.13
C TYR A 18 -17.58 6.54 5.06
N SER A 19 -18.48 5.63 4.69
CA SER A 19 -18.62 4.31 5.29
C SER A 19 -18.07 3.26 4.35
N TYR A 20 -17.30 2.32 4.89
CA TYR A 20 -16.66 1.25 4.15
C TYR A 20 -17.20 -0.09 4.65
N LYS A 21 -17.86 -0.84 3.77
CA LYS A 21 -18.35 -2.19 4.07
C LYS A 21 -17.61 -3.17 3.17
N ASN A 22 -17.02 -4.20 3.78
CA ASN A 22 -16.28 -5.25 3.08
C ASN A 22 -15.18 -4.68 2.16
N THR A 23 -14.51 -3.62 2.62
CA THR A 23 -13.45 -2.93 1.89
C THR A 23 -12.08 -3.42 2.36
N VAL A 24 -11.19 -3.65 1.39
CA VAL A 24 -9.76 -3.92 1.62
C VAL A 24 -8.96 -2.75 1.07
N VAL A 25 -7.95 -2.32 1.81
CA VAL A 25 -6.98 -1.32 1.39
C VAL A 25 -5.70 -2.04 1.00
N ILE A 26 -5.21 -1.78 -0.22
CA ILE A 26 -3.89 -2.23 -0.66
C ILE A 26 -2.98 -1.00 -0.67
N ALA A 27 -2.07 -0.91 0.30
CA ALA A 27 -1.16 0.21 0.47
C ALA A 27 0.18 -0.10 -0.20
N LEU A 28 0.58 0.72 -1.18
CA LEU A 28 1.81 0.53 -1.96
C LEU A 28 2.82 1.60 -1.56
N SER A 29 3.98 1.19 -1.03
CA SER A 29 5.07 2.13 -0.74
C SER A 29 6.39 1.39 -0.64
N GLU A 30 7.36 1.79 -1.46
CA GLU A 30 8.68 1.14 -1.49
C GLU A 30 9.37 1.21 -0.13
N SER A 31 9.54 2.40 0.44
CA SER A 31 10.16 2.54 1.77
C SER A 31 9.25 2.07 2.90
N GLY A 32 7.93 2.14 2.72
CA GLY A 32 6.95 1.94 3.78
C GLY A 32 6.96 3.04 4.85
N GLU A 33 7.60 4.19 4.56
CA GLU A 33 7.77 5.32 5.49
C GLU A 33 7.13 6.62 4.98
N THR A 34 6.35 6.56 3.90
CA THR A 34 5.61 7.74 3.39
C THR A 34 4.56 8.16 4.41
N LYS A 35 4.79 9.29 5.09
CA LYS A 35 4.00 9.76 6.24
C LYS A 35 2.52 9.91 5.89
N GLU A 36 2.21 10.54 4.77
CA GLU A 36 0.84 10.81 4.33
C GLU A 36 0.08 9.50 4.08
N LEU A 37 0.74 8.49 3.50
CA LEU A 37 0.16 7.16 3.29
C LEU A 37 -0.06 6.44 4.63
N ILE A 38 0.89 6.53 5.57
CA ILE A 38 0.76 5.94 6.91
C ILE A 38 -0.45 6.53 7.63
N ASP A 39 -0.60 7.86 7.59
CA ASP A 39 -1.73 8.56 8.22
C ASP A 39 -3.06 8.20 7.53
N MET A 40 -3.06 8.03 6.21
CA MET A 40 -4.20 7.54 5.45
C MET A 40 -4.61 6.12 5.86
N VAL A 41 -3.64 5.20 5.96
CA VAL A 41 -3.85 3.81 6.37
C VAL A 41 -4.43 3.73 7.78
N ARG A 42 -3.92 4.54 8.72
CA ARG A 42 -4.48 4.62 10.08
C ARG A 42 -5.95 5.04 10.08
N GLN A 43 -6.33 6.01 9.23
CA GLN A 43 -7.74 6.41 9.09
C GLN A 43 -8.61 5.26 8.55
N PHE A 44 -8.13 4.50 7.57
CA PHE A 44 -8.85 3.32 7.08
C PHE A 44 -8.98 2.22 8.14
N GLN A 45 -7.95 2.00 8.97
CA GLN A 45 -8.02 1.06 10.09
C GLN A 45 -9.05 1.48 11.15
N GLN A 46 -9.16 2.78 11.44
CA GLN A 46 -10.24 3.30 12.30
C GLN A 46 -11.63 3.02 11.72
N LYS A 47 -11.74 2.91 10.39
CA LYS A 47 -12.95 2.48 9.68
C LYS A 47 -13.10 0.95 9.57
N LYS A 48 -12.25 0.18 10.25
CA LYS A 48 -12.23 -1.30 10.25
C LYS A 48 -12.00 -1.92 8.86
N CYS A 49 -11.34 -1.19 7.96
CA CYS A 49 -10.88 -1.77 6.70
C CYS A 49 -9.68 -2.67 6.97
N VAL A 50 -9.61 -3.81 6.29
CA VAL A 50 -8.43 -4.69 6.31
C VAL A 50 -7.36 -4.10 5.40
N VAL A 51 -6.12 -4.06 5.87
CA VAL A 51 -4.98 -3.45 5.16
C VAL A 51 -3.98 -4.53 4.76
N LEU A 52 -3.69 -4.60 3.47
CA LEU A 52 -2.54 -5.29 2.90
C LEU A 52 -1.51 -4.25 2.46
N SER A 53 -0.30 -4.29 3.00
CA SER A 53 0.81 -3.49 2.49
C SER A 53 1.68 -4.28 1.52
N ILE A 54 2.23 -3.59 0.52
CA ILE A 54 3.30 -4.08 -0.34
C ILE A 54 4.46 -3.09 -0.22
N THR A 55 5.55 -3.53 0.41
CA THR A 55 6.70 -2.67 0.71
C THR A 55 8.02 -3.38 0.42
N ASN A 56 9.12 -2.64 0.41
CA ASN A 56 10.44 -3.24 0.22
C ASN A 56 10.99 -3.85 1.53
N ALA A 57 10.66 -3.26 2.68
CA ALA A 57 11.24 -3.62 3.98
C ALA A 57 10.18 -4.08 5.01
N ALA A 58 10.38 -5.28 5.56
CA ALA A 58 9.51 -5.83 6.61
C ALA A 58 9.58 -5.06 7.93
N THR A 59 10.65 -4.29 8.15
CA THR A 59 10.82 -3.46 9.34
C THR A 59 10.17 -2.08 9.21
N SER A 60 9.58 -1.76 8.05
CA SER A 60 8.96 -0.46 7.81
C SER A 60 7.72 -0.22 8.69
N THR A 61 7.40 1.04 8.94
CA THR A 61 6.21 1.45 9.70
C THR A 61 4.95 0.90 9.04
N LEU A 62 4.80 1.06 7.72
CA LEU A 62 3.62 0.58 7.00
C LEU A 62 3.46 -0.95 7.10
N ALA A 63 4.56 -1.72 7.00
CA ALA A 63 4.52 -3.17 7.16
C ALA A 63 4.06 -3.58 8.56
N LYS A 64 4.54 -2.88 9.60
CA LYS A 64 4.22 -3.18 11.02
C LYS A 64 2.78 -2.87 11.40
N ILE A 65 2.17 -1.85 10.81
CA ILE A 65 0.79 -1.45 11.14
C ILE A 65 -0.27 -2.19 10.32
N SER A 66 0.09 -2.79 9.20
CA SER A 66 -0.88 -3.47 8.31
C SER A 66 -1.29 -4.84 8.85
N ASP A 67 -2.51 -5.29 8.54
CA ASP A 67 -2.97 -6.64 8.90
C ASP A 67 -2.16 -7.73 8.16
N TRP A 68 -1.78 -7.43 6.92
CA TRP A 68 -0.93 -8.27 6.08
C TRP A 68 0.16 -7.43 5.43
N SER A 69 1.33 -8.01 5.19
CA SER A 69 2.41 -7.35 4.48
C SER A 69 3.13 -8.31 3.54
N PHE A 70 3.29 -7.89 2.29
CA PHE A 70 4.19 -8.52 1.33
C PHE A 70 5.46 -7.67 1.20
N THR A 71 6.60 -8.26 1.50
CA THR A 71 7.89 -7.57 1.46
C THR A 71 8.79 -8.20 0.41
N TYR A 72 9.33 -7.39 -0.51
CA TYR A 72 10.12 -7.90 -1.64
C TYR A 72 11.64 -7.75 -1.49
N ASN A 73 12.12 -7.06 -0.46
CA ASN A 73 13.52 -7.02 0.00
C ASN A 73 14.57 -6.88 -1.14
N MET A 74 14.29 -5.98 -2.07
CA MET A 74 15.18 -5.56 -3.15
C MET A 74 16.15 -4.49 -2.67
N LYS A 75 17.33 -4.44 -3.29
CA LYS A 75 18.28 -3.35 -3.05
C LYS A 75 17.70 -2.04 -3.58
N GLU A 76 17.67 -1.01 -2.73
CA GLU A 76 17.28 0.34 -3.15
C GLU A 76 18.19 0.85 -4.28
N HIS A 77 17.57 1.44 -5.29
CA HIS A 77 18.25 2.10 -6.40
C HIS A 77 17.82 3.57 -6.47
N ARG A 78 18.78 4.48 -6.30
CA ARG A 78 18.56 5.92 -6.30
C ARG A 78 19.38 6.58 -7.41
N VAL A 79 18.81 7.54 -8.12
CA VAL A 79 19.45 8.27 -9.22
C VAL A 79 19.18 9.78 -9.12
N ASN A 80 19.98 10.60 -9.81
CA ASN A 80 19.72 12.03 -10.06
C ASN A 80 19.14 12.82 -8.86
N GLY A 81 19.86 12.87 -7.74
CA GLY A 81 19.40 13.61 -6.55
C GLY A 81 18.38 12.85 -5.71
N ASN A 82 18.64 11.56 -5.44
CA ASN A 82 17.84 10.67 -4.59
C ASN A 82 16.45 10.26 -5.13
N TYR A 83 16.20 10.43 -6.43
CA TYR A 83 15.02 9.87 -7.06
C TYR A 83 15.01 8.35 -6.92
N ASN A 84 13.88 7.78 -6.50
CA ASN A 84 13.73 6.34 -6.32
C ASN A 84 13.52 5.65 -7.67
N ALA A 85 14.56 4.96 -8.15
CA ALA A 85 14.55 4.14 -9.35
C ALA A 85 14.55 2.63 -9.01
N THR A 86 14.22 2.25 -7.77
CA THR A 86 14.02 0.86 -7.38
C THR A 86 12.89 0.25 -8.21
N THR A 87 13.13 -0.94 -8.76
CA THR A 87 12.17 -1.61 -9.64
C THR A 87 10.80 -1.77 -8.98
N GLN A 88 9.74 -1.49 -9.76
CA GLN A 88 8.34 -1.66 -9.34
C GLN A 88 7.75 -3.00 -9.82
N VAL A 89 8.56 -3.83 -10.50
CA VAL A 89 8.13 -5.16 -10.99
C VAL A 89 7.59 -6.05 -9.87
N PRO A 90 8.20 -6.12 -8.66
CA PRO A 90 7.63 -6.92 -7.57
C PRO A 90 6.22 -6.48 -7.16
N THR A 91 6.00 -5.17 -7.06
CA THR A 91 4.68 -4.61 -6.72
C THR A 91 3.63 -5.00 -7.76
N LEU A 92 3.94 -4.84 -9.05
CA LEU A 92 3.05 -5.22 -10.14
C LEU A 92 2.77 -6.72 -10.16
N PHE A 93 3.79 -7.55 -9.97
CA PHE A 93 3.64 -9.01 -9.93
C PHE A 93 2.68 -9.46 -8.83
N VAL A 94 2.80 -8.90 -7.62
CA VAL A 94 1.92 -9.26 -6.50
C VAL A 94 0.48 -8.85 -6.80
N LEU A 95 0.26 -7.64 -7.32
CA LEU A 95 -1.08 -7.18 -7.71
C LEU A 95 -1.70 -8.08 -8.78
N GLU A 96 -0.93 -8.45 -9.81
CA GLU A 96 -1.39 -9.36 -10.87
C GLU A 96 -1.69 -10.76 -10.33
N ALA A 97 -0.81 -11.32 -9.49
CA ALA A 97 -1.01 -12.63 -8.89
C ALA A 97 -2.27 -12.68 -8.01
N LEU A 98 -2.53 -11.63 -7.23
CA LEU A 98 -3.76 -11.49 -6.46
C LEU A 98 -4.98 -11.37 -7.36
N ALA A 99 -4.92 -10.52 -8.38
CA ALA A 99 -6.01 -10.30 -9.32
C ALA A 99 -6.39 -11.57 -10.11
N ARG A 100 -5.43 -12.44 -10.44
CA ARG A 100 -5.67 -13.72 -11.13
C ARG A 100 -6.32 -14.78 -10.24
N ARG A 101 -6.15 -14.67 -8.91
CA ARG A 101 -6.69 -15.63 -7.94
C ARG A 101 -8.15 -15.32 -7.56
N ILE A 102 -8.64 -14.11 -7.82
CA ILE A 102 -10.00 -13.62 -7.49
C ILE A 102 -10.91 -13.48 -8.72
#